data_AF-A0A1Z9JVC3-F1
#
_entry.id   AF-A0A1Z9JVC3-F1
#
_cell.length_a   1.000
_cell.length_b   1.000
_cell.length_c   1.000
_cell.angle_alpha   90.00
_cell.angle_beta   90.00
_cell.angle_gamma   90.00
#
_symmetry.space_group_name_H-M   'P 1'
#
loop_
_entity.id
_entity.type
_entity.pdbx_description
1 polymer ?
#
loop_
_entity_poly.entity_id
_entity_poly.type
_entity_poly.pdbx_seq_one_letter_code
_entity_poly.pdbx_strand_id
1 'polypeptide(L)'
;MQKMLRRIKDILKDFSSQIKRFFPGEISGDVKNNLSKNQIYPIGVNLIKVLNEDSKHRLKDLNFSKELNIASIGTCFAEELSGYFNNQNKNYKYLSLEKNVFNFSANWGRVYTVRNLLQIILYSLDNNSIPINVEKYKEYFFDPLREYSTGTFPSREKAIYEIENHRELSKQVFFKADILIITIGQNEFWHDSQMDIAWGSTPPLSLRKSNQRFKAVEYSFSQNFKDLDYVIKNLKKFNPNLKIIFTVSPVAEYATFLNNNIVSQAFAGKAILRGVLHEIIPKYDGIFYFPSFEYVLTDNPNSFISDNRHVKRFKVNQIIQSLEKAMLK
;
A
#
# COMPACT_ATOMS: atom_id res chain seq x y z
N MET A 1 -25.22 4.12 44.46
CA MET A 1 -24.98 2.68 44.68
C MET A 1 -25.34 1.81 43.45
N GLN A 2 -26.57 1.85 42.92
CA GLN A 2 -26.97 1.03 41.75
C GLN A 2 -26.15 1.25 40.46
N LYS A 3 -25.82 2.50 40.11
CA LYS A 3 -24.95 2.81 38.94
C LYS A 3 -23.53 2.22 39.09
N MET A 4 -23.01 2.17 40.32
CA MET A 4 -21.69 1.62 40.63
C MET A 4 -21.69 0.10 40.53
N LEU A 5 -22.70 -0.56 41.11
CA LEU A 5 -22.89 -2.01 40.99
C LEU A 5 -23.05 -2.46 39.54
N ARG A 6 -23.79 -1.70 38.72
CA ARG A 6 -23.93 -1.97 37.28
C ARG A 6 -22.58 -1.88 36.57
N ARG A 7 -21.79 -0.83 36.81
CA ARG A 7 -20.43 -0.69 36.25
C ARG A 7 -19.50 -1.84 36.64
N ILE A 8 -19.53 -2.28 37.90
CA ILE A 8 -18.71 -3.42 38.36
C ILE A 8 -19.14 -4.71 37.65
N LYS A 9 -20.45 -4.93 37.50
CA LYS A 9 -20.98 -6.09 36.75
C LYS A 9 -20.56 -6.06 35.28
N ASP A 10 -20.58 -4.88 34.65
CA ASP A 10 -20.14 -4.70 33.26
C ASP A 10 -18.64 -4.99 33.12
N ILE A 11 -17.80 -4.48 34.04
CA ILE A 11 -16.34 -4.74 34.05
C ILE A 11 -16.03 -6.23 34.22
N LEU A 12 -16.71 -6.92 35.14
CA LEU A 12 -16.52 -8.37 35.35
C LEU A 12 -16.96 -9.18 34.11
N LYS A 13 -18.05 -8.75 33.47
CA LYS A 13 -18.51 -9.34 32.21
C LYS A 13 -17.49 -9.14 31.09
N ASP A 14 -16.93 -7.93 30.96
CA ASP A 14 -15.91 -7.63 29.95
C ASP A 14 -14.62 -8.41 30.23
N PHE A 15 -14.17 -8.49 31.49
CA PHE A 15 -13.00 -9.27 31.87
C PHE A 15 -13.17 -10.76 31.57
N SER A 16 -14.30 -11.36 31.96
CA SER A 16 -14.58 -12.76 31.63
C SER A 16 -14.66 -13.01 30.11
N SER A 17 -15.11 -12.02 29.33
CA SER A 17 -15.13 -12.11 27.87
C SER A 17 -13.74 -12.15 27.23
N GLN A 18 -12.71 -11.58 27.87
CA GLN A 18 -11.33 -11.58 27.37
C GLN A 18 -10.75 -13.00 27.27
N ILE A 19 -11.21 -13.95 28.09
CA ILE A 19 -10.76 -15.35 28.02
C ILE A 19 -11.04 -15.94 26.63
N LYS A 20 -12.21 -15.61 26.04
CA LYS A 20 -12.59 -16.06 24.69
C LYS A 20 -11.69 -15.48 23.60
N ARG A 21 -10.97 -14.38 23.87
CA ARG A 21 -9.99 -13.84 22.92
C ARG A 21 -8.83 -14.82 22.69
N PHE A 22 -8.40 -15.51 23.74
CA PHE A 22 -7.27 -16.44 23.70
C PHE A 22 -7.71 -17.89 23.47
N PHE A 23 -8.91 -18.26 23.92
CA PHE A 23 -9.48 -19.61 23.79
C PHE A 23 -10.88 -19.57 23.15
N PRO A 24 -10.98 -19.18 21.86
CA PRO A 24 -12.28 -18.96 21.19
C PRO A 24 -13.06 -20.24 20.81
N GLY A 25 -12.48 -21.43 20.98
CA GLY A 25 -13.02 -22.67 20.41
C GLY A 25 -12.81 -22.75 18.89
N GLU A 26 -13.36 -23.78 18.26
CA GLU A 26 -13.32 -23.93 16.80
C GLU A 26 -14.30 -22.99 16.10
N ILE A 27 -13.95 -22.59 14.86
CA ILE A 27 -14.83 -21.78 14.02
C ILE A 27 -15.86 -22.71 13.39
N SER A 28 -17.12 -22.58 13.78
CA SER A 28 -18.25 -23.25 13.14
C SER A 28 -18.96 -22.30 12.15
N GLY A 29 -19.54 -22.88 11.11
CA GLY A 29 -20.51 -22.17 10.27
C GLY A 29 -21.86 -22.04 10.95
N ASP A 30 -22.78 -21.30 10.33
CA ASP A 30 -24.18 -21.23 10.75
C ASP A 30 -25.02 -22.11 9.81
N VAL A 31 -25.25 -23.35 10.24
CA VAL A 31 -26.01 -24.35 9.48
C VAL A 31 -27.43 -23.87 9.20
N LYS A 32 -28.06 -23.17 10.16
CA LYS A 32 -29.44 -22.69 10.01
C LYS A 32 -29.58 -21.69 8.88
N ASN A 33 -28.55 -20.85 8.68
CA ASN A 33 -28.52 -19.83 7.63
C ASN A 33 -27.67 -20.23 6.41
N ASN A 34 -27.22 -21.49 6.32
CA ASN A 34 -26.33 -21.99 5.27
C ASN A 34 -25.05 -21.15 5.08
N LEU A 35 -24.44 -20.70 6.19
CA LEU A 35 -23.21 -19.92 6.17
C LEU A 35 -22.01 -20.81 6.52
N SER A 36 -20.97 -20.75 5.70
CA SER A 36 -19.70 -21.41 5.96
C SER A 36 -18.93 -20.76 7.12
N LYS A 37 -17.91 -21.44 7.65
CA LYS A 37 -17.00 -20.90 8.69
C LYS A 37 -16.36 -19.56 8.33
N ASN A 38 -16.19 -19.27 7.03
CA ASN A 38 -15.57 -18.01 6.55
C ASN A 38 -16.58 -16.86 6.45
N GLN A 39 -17.88 -17.15 6.60
CA GLN A 39 -18.96 -16.16 6.60
C GLN A 39 -19.40 -15.79 8.04
N ILE A 40 -18.79 -16.41 9.05
CA ILE A 40 -19.02 -16.11 10.46
C ILE A 40 -17.85 -15.31 11.00
N TYR A 41 -18.15 -14.22 11.71
CA TYR A 41 -17.10 -13.38 12.28
C TYR A 41 -16.32 -14.16 13.35
N PRO A 42 -14.99 -14.25 13.24
CA PRO A 42 -14.19 -15.06 14.16
C PRO A 42 -14.06 -14.38 15.53
N ILE A 43 -13.85 -15.20 16.56
CA ILE A 43 -13.59 -14.72 17.92
C ILE A 43 -12.08 -14.81 18.19
N GLY A 44 -11.49 -13.74 18.72
CA GLY A 44 -10.14 -13.79 19.27
C GLY A 44 -9.05 -14.17 18.26
N VAL A 45 -8.14 -15.06 18.67
CA VAL A 45 -7.01 -15.52 17.84
C VAL A 45 -7.42 -16.20 16.53
N ASN A 46 -8.66 -16.66 16.40
CA ASN A 46 -9.17 -17.26 15.15
C ASN A 46 -9.22 -16.26 13.99
N LEU A 47 -9.20 -14.97 14.26
CA LEU A 47 -9.16 -13.89 13.28
C LEU A 47 -8.00 -14.03 12.27
N ILE A 48 -6.79 -14.31 12.77
CA ILE A 48 -5.61 -14.51 11.92
C ILE A 48 -5.75 -15.77 11.07
N LYS A 49 -6.39 -16.81 11.60
CA LYS A 49 -6.67 -18.05 10.86
C LYS A 49 -7.60 -17.79 9.67
N VAL A 50 -8.69 -17.05 9.89
CA VAL A 50 -9.64 -16.69 8.80
C VAL A 50 -8.97 -15.83 7.75
N LEU A 51 -8.17 -14.83 8.15
CA LEU A 51 -7.44 -13.98 7.19
C LEU A 51 -6.43 -14.78 6.36
N ASN A 52 -5.75 -15.75 6.96
CA ASN A 52 -4.84 -16.65 6.24
C ASN A 52 -5.59 -17.52 5.22
N GLU A 53 -6.74 -18.09 5.61
CA GLU A 53 -7.58 -18.90 4.73
C GLU A 53 -8.15 -18.07 3.56
N ASP A 54 -8.64 -16.86 3.83
CA ASP A 54 -9.12 -15.92 2.81
C ASP A 54 -8.00 -15.50 1.86
N SER A 55 -6.81 -15.19 2.37
CA SER A 55 -5.65 -14.85 1.54
C SER A 55 -5.26 -15.99 0.59
N LYS A 56 -5.21 -17.23 1.10
CA LYS A 56 -4.98 -18.42 0.27
C LYS A 56 -6.05 -18.59 -0.80
N HIS A 57 -7.32 -18.36 -0.47
CA HIS A 57 -8.41 -18.45 -1.43
C HIS A 57 -8.30 -17.38 -2.52
N ARG A 58 -8.03 -16.12 -2.15
CA ARG A 58 -7.88 -15.00 -3.09
C ARG A 58 -6.70 -15.20 -4.04
N LEU A 59 -5.60 -15.76 -3.55
CA LEU A 59 -4.35 -15.91 -4.31
C LEU A 59 -4.18 -17.28 -4.99
N LYS A 60 -5.19 -18.16 -4.92
CA LYS A 60 -5.14 -19.55 -5.42
C LYS A 60 -4.76 -19.69 -6.90
N ASP A 61 -5.04 -18.67 -7.70
CA ASP A 61 -4.85 -18.63 -9.15
C ASP A 61 -3.49 -18.03 -9.55
N LEU A 62 -2.62 -17.72 -8.58
CA LEU A 62 -1.20 -17.51 -8.84
C LEU A 62 -0.57 -18.88 -9.17
N ASN A 63 -0.04 -19.03 -10.39
CA ASN A 63 0.59 -20.26 -10.87
C ASN A 63 2.12 -20.18 -10.75
N PHE A 64 2.73 -21.14 -10.06
CA PHE A 64 4.17 -21.21 -9.79
C PHE A 64 4.78 -22.36 -10.56
N SER A 65 4.81 -22.25 -11.90
CA SER A 65 5.42 -23.27 -12.76
C SER A 65 6.91 -23.01 -13.05
N LYS A 66 7.43 -21.85 -12.64
CA LYS A 66 8.79 -21.37 -12.87
C LYS A 66 9.21 -20.43 -11.74
N GLU A 67 10.49 -20.09 -11.68
CA GLU A 67 10.96 -18.97 -10.86
C GLU A 67 10.25 -17.68 -11.30
N LEU A 68 9.60 -16.99 -10.37
CA LEU A 68 8.81 -15.78 -10.65
C LEU A 68 9.59 -14.50 -10.32
N ASN A 69 9.52 -13.52 -11.21
CA ASN A 69 10.00 -12.18 -10.93
C ASN A 69 8.96 -11.40 -10.11
N ILE A 70 9.31 -11.06 -8.87
CA ILE A 70 8.47 -10.25 -7.97
C ILE A 70 8.99 -8.82 -7.95
N ALA A 71 8.10 -7.85 -8.08
CA ALA A 71 8.37 -6.44 -7.84
C ALA A 71 7.41 -5.87 -6.80
N SER A 72 7.84 -4.83 -6.08
CA SER A 72 6.96 -4.09 -5.16
C SER A 72 7.10 -2.58 -5.34
N ILE A 73 5.98 -1.88 -5.23
CA ILE A 73 5.89 -0.42 -5.25
C ILE A 73 4.84 0.04 -4.23
N GLY A 74 5.09 1.15 -3.53
CA GLY A 74 4.13 1.66 -2.56
C GLY A 74 4.75 2.32 -1.34
N THR A 75 4.03 2.23 -0.22
CA THR A 75 4.45 2.77 1.09
C THR A 75 5.56 1.93 1.74
N CYS A 76 5.90 2.20 3.01
CA CYS A 76 6.90 1.45 3.78
C CYS A 76 6.67 -0.08 3.77
N PHE A 77 5.44 -0.57 3.61
CA PHE A 77 5.24 -2.02 3.52
C PHE A 77 5.87 -2.62 2.24
N ALA A 78 5.94 -1.87 1.14
CA ALA A 78 6.66 -2.29 -0.05
C ALA A 78 8.18 -2.46 0.19
N GLU A 79 8.73 -1.70 1.15
CA GLU A 79 10.15 -1.76 1.56
C GLU A 79 10.38 -2.99 2.44
N GLU A 80 9.44 -3.30 3.34
CA GLU A 80 9.50 -4.56 4.10
C GLU A 80 9.42 -5.78 3.16
N LEU A 81 8.58 -5.72 2.12
CA LEU A 81 8.50 -6.76 1.09
C LEU A 81 9.82 -6.89 0.31
N SER A 82 10.46 -5.77 -0.06
CA SER A 82 11.73 -5.80 -0.79
C SER A 82 12.83 -6.43 0.06
N GLY A 83 12.92 -6.07 1.34
CA GLY A 83 13.88 -6.65 2.28
C GLY A 83 13.63 -8.13 2.53
N TYR A 84 12.37 -8.57 2.60
CA TYR A 84 12.03 -9.97 2.79
C TYR A 84 12.34 -10.82 1.55
N PHE A 85 11.84 -10.44 0.38
CA PHE A 85 11.96 -11.24 -0.84
C PHE A 85 13.36 -11.23 -1.45
N ASN A 86 14.20 -10.22 -1.18
CA ASN A 86 15.62 -10.26 -1.58
C ASN A 86 16.45 -11.31 -0.83
N ASN A 87 16.01 -11.72 0.37
CA ASN A 87 16.78 -12.58 1.27
C ASN A 87 16.36 -14.06 1.23
N GLN A 88 15.52 -14.48 0.27
CA GLN A 88 14.87 -15.78 0.28
C GLN A 88 14.92 -16.52 -1.07
N ASN A 89 15.18 -17.83 -0.97
CA ASN A 89 14.82 -18.99 -1.82
C ASN A 89 14.92 -18.98 -3.37
N LYS A 90 14.85 -20.20 -3.92
CA LYS A 90 15.05 -20.59 -5.34
C LYS A 90 13.80 -20.48 -6.25
N ASN A 91 12.65 -20.06 -5.71
CA ASN A 91 11.35 -20.11 -6.41
C ASN A 91 10.88 -18.76 -6.94
N TYR A 92 11.52 -17.68 -6.53
CA TYR A 92 11.25 -16.35 -7.02
C TYR A 92 12.51 -15.50 -6.95
N LYS A 93 12.53 -14.46 -7.76
CA LYS A 93 13.57 -13.45 -7.79
C LYS A 93 12.93 -12.09 -7.55
N TYR A 94 13.36 -11.39 -6.52
CA TYR A 94 12.98 -9.99 -6.37
C TYR A 94 13.71 -9.14 -7.41
N LEU A 95 12.96 -8.38 -8.21
CA LEU A 95 13.54 -7.45 -9.17
C LEU A 95 14.05 -6.23 -8.41
N SER A 96 15.35 -5.98 -8.50
CA SER A 96 16.01 -4.76 -8.03
C SER A 96 16.88 -4.24 -9.18
N LEU A 97 16.32 -3.36 -10.00
CA LEU A 97 16.95 -2.90 -11.26
C LEU A 97 17.62 -1.53 -11.11
N GLU A 98 17.32 -0.78 -10.06
CA GLU A 98 17.92 0.53 -9.79
C GLU A 98 18.34 0.63 -8.33
N LYS A 99 19.58 1.05 -8.08
CA LYS A 99 20.10 1.24 -6.72
C LYS A 99 19.33 2.36 -6.01
N ASN A 100 18.85 2.07 -4.80
CA ASN A 100 18.12 3.04 -3.99
C ASN A 100 18.26 2.72 -2.49
N VAL A 101 17.80 3.65 -1.65
CA VAL A 101 17.95 3.56 -0.18
C VAL A 101 17.12 2.43 0.43
N PHE A 102 16.01 2.03 -0.20
CA PHE A 102 15.03 1.08 0.35
C PHE A 102 15.02 -0.27 -0.37
N ASN A 103 15.99 -0.51 -1.25
CA ASN A 103 16.08 -1.70 -2.11
C ASN A 103 14.79 -2.01 -2.89
N PHE A 104 14.00 -0.99 -3.25
CA PHE A 104 12.85 -1.13 -4.15
C PHE A 104 13.25 -1.62 -5.53
N SER A 105 12.27 -2.08 -6.32
CA SER A 105 12.53 -2.55 -7.68
C SER A 105 13.09 -1.49 -8.63
N ALA A 106 12.66 -0.24 -8.46
CA ALA A 106 13.31 0.94 -9.01
C ALA A 106 13.30 2.08 -7.97
N ASN A 107 14.07 3.14 -8.18
CA ASN A 107 14.21 4.27 -7.25
C ASN A 107 13.02 5.25 -7.37
N TRP A 108 11.80 4.76 -7.14
CA TRP A 108 10.58 5.58 -7.09
C TRP A 108 10.47 6.40 -5.81
N GLY A 109 11.19 6.00 -4.76
CA GLY A 109 10.87 6.39 -3.40
C GLY A 109 9.56 5.73 -2.94
N ARG A 110 9.02 6.16 -1.80
CA ARG A 110 7.71 5.67 -1.36
C ARG A 110 6.60 6.31 -2.17
N VAL A 111 5.68 5.48 -2.65
CA VAL A 111 4.52 5.87 -3.45
C VAL A 111 3.28 5.71 -2.61
N TYR A 112 2.67 6.82 -2.23
CA TYR A 112 1.60 6.80 -1.22
C TYR A 112 0.19 6.81 -1.81
N THR A 113 -0.02 7.62 -2.85
CA THR A 113 -1.34 7.90 -3.42
C THR A 113 -1.54 7.25 -4.78
N VAL A 114 -2.79 6.97 -5.10
CA VAL A 114 -3.20 6.44 -6.41
C VAL A 114 -2.79 7.38 -7.54
N ARG A 115 -2.93 8.70 -7.35
CA ARG A 115 -2.58 9.68 -8.38
C ARG A 115 -1.09 9.67 -8.71
N ASN A 116 -0.22 9.63 -7.68
CA ASN A 116 1.21 9.54 -7.91
C ASN A 116 1.60 8.19 -8.53
N LEU A 117 0.98 7.09 -8.11
CA LEU A 117 1.13 5.78 -8.76
C LEU A 117 0.79 5.84 -10.25
N LEU A 118 -0.37 6.42 -10.62
CA LEU A 118 -0.76 6.59 -12.02
C LEU A 118 0.31 7.33 -12.81
N GLN A 119 0.82 8.44 -12.29
CA GLN A 119 1.86 9.21 -12.97
C GLN A 119 3.14 8.38 -13.18
N ILE A 120 3.54 7.58 -12.18
CA ILE A 120 4.67 6.66 -12.30
C ILE A 120 4.45 5.66 -13.42
N ILE A 121 3.27 5.03 -13.46
CA ILE A 121 2.93 4.09 -14.53
C ILE A 121 2.97 4.80 -15.89
N LEU A 122 2.34 5.97 -16.02
CA LEU A 122 2.31 6.71 -17.28
C LEU A 122 3.72 7.01 -17.80
N TYR A 123 4.56 7.66 -17.00
CA TYR A 123 5.90 8.03 -17.47
C TYR A 123 6.79 6.83 -17.75
N SER A 124 6.53 5.69 -17.10
CA SER A 124 7.34 4.48 -17.27
C SER A 124 6.94 3.71 -18.53
N LEU A 125 5.65 3.73 -18.88
CA LEU A 125 5.15 3.00 -20.04
C LEU A 125 5.25 3.82 -21.34
N ASP A 126 5.17 5.15 -21.22
CA ASP A 126 5.35 6.11 -22.30
C ASP A 126 6.10 7.35 -21.79
N ASN A 127 7.35 7.53 -22.24
CA ASN A 127 8.20 8.65 -21.82
C ASN A 127 7.64 10.04 -22.19
N ASN A 128 6.73 10.11 -23.18
CA ASN A 128 6.11 11.36 -23.63
C ASN A 128 4.83 11.70 -22.85
N SER A 129 4.32 10.78 -22.03
CA SER A 129 3.04 10.96 -21.33
C SER A 129 3.11 12.04 -20.24
N ILE A 130 4.27 12.21 -19.61
CA ILE A 130 4.52 13.23 -18.59
C ILE A 130 5.89 13.86 -18.86
N PRO A 131 5.99 15.19 -19.02
CA PRO A 131 7.28 15.86 -19.19
C PRO A 131 8.27 15.57 -18.06
N ILE A 132 9.57 15.66 -18.35
CA ILE A 132 10.60 15.60 -17.31
C ILE A 132 10.59 16.95 -16.58
N ASN A 133 10.05 16.94 -15.37
CA ASN A 133 10.02 18.09 -14.50
C ASN A 133 11.23 18.05 -13.55
N VAL A 134 11.94 19.17 -13.45
CA VAL A 134 13.06 19.33 -12.50
C VAL A 134 12.84 20.61 -11.72
N GLU A 135 12.69 20.45 -10.41
CA GLU A 135 12.56 21.55 -9.45
C GLU A 135 13.91 21.87 -8.81
N LYS A 136 14.10 23.14 -8.44
CA LYS A 136 15.29 23.61 -7.74
C LYS A 136 14.94 24.02 -6.32
N TYR A 137 15.72 23.56 -5.36
CA TYR A 137 15.64 24.01 -3.98
C TYR A 137 17.04 24.28 -3.43
N LYS A 138 17.31 25.56 -3.12
CA LYS A 138 18.66 26.05 -2.81
C LYS A 138 19.62 25.70 -3.96
N GLU A 139 20.71 24.99 -3.68
CA GLU A 139 21.73 24.61 -4.66
C GLU A 139 21.47 23.26 -5.34
N TYR A 140 20.37 22.59 -5.03
CA TYR A 140 20.11 21.24 -5.54
C TYR A 140 18.86 21.18 -6.43
N PHE A 141 18.89 20.21 -7.34
CA PHE A 141 17.81 19.88 -8.27
C PHE A 141 17.20 18.53 -7.91
N PHE A 142 15.90 18.36 -8.10
CA PHE A 142 15.21 17.11 -7.76
C PHE A 142 13.99 16.86 -8.65
N ASP A 143 13.54 15.61 -8.64
CA ASP A 143 12.34 15.16 -9.33
C ASP A 143 11.11 15.33 -8.40
N PRO A 144 10.14 16.20 -8.74
CA PRO A 144 8.96 16.42 -7.89
C PRO A 144 8.00 15.22 -7.85
N LEU A 145 8.11 14.27 -8.80
CA LEU A 145 7.26 13.07 -8.84
C LEU A 145 7.70 11.98 -7.86
N ARG A 146 8.90 12.10 -7.27
CA ARG A 146 9.49 11.09 -6.39
C ARG A 146 9.70 11.61 -4.96
N GLU A 147 9.76 10.68 -4.01
CA GLU A 147 10.00 11.00 -2.60
C GLU A 147 11.43 11.54 -2.40
N TYR A 148 11.67 12.39 -1.40
CA TYR A 148 12.99 12.93 -1.07
C TYR A 148 14.12 11.89 -0.90
N SER A 149 13.76 10.63 -0.62
CA SER A 149 14.69 9.50 -0.48
C SER A 149 15.41 9.12 -1.78
N THR A 150 14.90 9.57 -2.94
CA THR A 150 15.50 9.27 -4.25
C THR A 150 16.73 10.12 -4.54
N GLY A 151 17.06 11.07 -3.66
CA GLY A 151 18.23 11.93 -3.74
C GLY A 151 17.99 13.24 -4.46
N THR A 152 19.02 14.08 -4.44
CA THR A 152 19.07 15.37 -5.15
C THR A 152 20.32 15.42 -6.04
N PHE A 153 20.31 16.33 -7.00
CA PHE A 153 21.33 16.45 -8.04
C PHE A 153 22.01 17.83 -8.00
N PRO A 154 23.30 17.92 -8.33
CA PRO A 154 24.05 19.19 -8.28
C PRO A 154 23.75 20.12 -9.47
N SER A 155 23.18 19.61 -10.57
CA SER A 155 22.79 20.42 -11.72
C SER A 155 21.49 19.93 -12.36
N ARG A 156 20.84 20.79 -13.15
CA ARG A 156 19.60 20.45 -13.87
C ARG A 156 19.83 19.35 -14.90
N GLU A 157 20.96 19.40 -15.60
CA GLU A 157 21.35 18.44 -16.63
C GLU A 157 21.56 17.05 -16.02
N LYS A 158 22.23 16.99 -14.86
CA LYS A 158 22.39 15.74 -14.12
C LYS A 158 21.06 15.20 -13.64
N ALA A 159 20.15 16.06 -13.16
CA ALA A 159 18.81 15.64 -12.77
C ALA A 159 18.02 15.03 -13.94
N ILE A 160 18.03 15.68 -15.11
CA ILE A 160 17.35 15.18 -16.32
C ILE A 160 17.90 13.80 -16.69
N TYR A 161 19.22 13.66 -16.79
CA TYR A 161 19.86 12.38 -17.13
C TYR A 161 19.48 11.25 -16.16
N GLU A 162 19.49 11.52 -14.86
CA GLU A 162 19.14 10.52 -13.84
C GLU A 162 17.64 10.19 -13.84
N ILE A 163 16.78 11.15 -14.18
CA ILE A 163 15.33 10.91 -14.36
C ILE A 163 15.08 10.05 -15.59
N GLU A 164 15.73 10.32 -16.72
CA GLU A 164 15.60 9.51 -17.94
C GLU A 164 16.02 8.06 -17.68
N ASN A 165 17.18 7.86 -17.04
CA ASN A 165 17.65 6.54 -16.65
C ASN A 165 16.66 5.84 -15.69
N HIS A 166 16.13 6.55 -14.70
CA HIS A 166 15.10 6.03 -13.79
C HIS A 166 13.85 5.56 -14.56
N ARG A 167 13.34 6.36 -15.51
CA ARG A 167 12.13 6.00 -16.28
C ARG A 167 12.33 4.73 -17.08
N GLU A 168 13.49 4.54 -17.71
CA GLU A 168 13.82 3.31 -18.44
C GLU A 168 13.94 2.09 -17.51
N LEU A 169 14.58 2.24 -16.33
CA LEU A 169 14.67 1.15 -15.35
C LEU A 169 13.29 0.80 -14.77
N SER A 170 12.47 1.80 -14.49
CA SER A 170 11.08 1.66 -14.05
C SER A 170 10.25 0.88 -15.08
N LYS A 171 10.35 1.23 -16.37
CA LYS A 171 9.74 0.50 -17.48
C LYS A 171 10.14 -0.98 -17.49
N GLN A 172 11.44 -1.26 -17.32
CA GLN A 172 11.95 -2.62 -17.28
C GLN A 172 11.39 -3.43 -16.11
N VAL A 173 11.15 -2.82 -14.95
CA VAL A 173 10.49 -3.51 -13.83
C VAL A 173 9.10 -3.97 -14.23
N PHE A 174 8.27 -3.07 -14.76
CA PHE A 174 6.90 -3.42 -15.16
C PHE A 174 6.84 -4.44 -16.30
N PHE A 175 7.85 -4.45 -17.17
CA PHE A 175 7.97 -5.42 -18.25
C PHE A 175 8.37 -6.81 -17.76
N LYS A 176 9.34 -6.89 -16.84
CA LYS A 176 9.94 -8.15 -16.38
C LYS A 176 9.16 -8.82 -15.24
N ALA A 177 8.36 -8.07 -14.48
CA ALA A 177 7.63 -8.61 -13.35
C ALA A 177 6.57 -9.64 -13.79
N ASP A 178 6.55 -10.80 -13.14
CA ASP A 178 5.44 -11.74 -13.22
C ASP A 178 4.37 -11.36 -12.17
N ILE A 179 4.80 -10.88 -11.00
CA ILE A 179 3.94 -10.39 -9.91
C ILE A 179 4.39 -8.99 -9.48
N LEU A 180 3.46 -8.03 -9.49
CA LEU A 180 3.64 -6.69 -8.94
C LEU A 180 2.78 -6.52 -7.68
N ILE A 181 3.41 -6.28 -6.54
CA ILE A 181 2.72 -5.98 -5.28
C ILE A 181 2.63 -4.46 -5.12
N ILE A 182 1.42 -3.93 -5.10
CA ILE A 182 1.14 -2.49 -4.99
C ILE A 182 0.55 -2.20 -3.61
N THR A 183 1.27 -1.42 -2.80
CA THR A 183 0.74 -0.94 -1.52
C THR A 183 0.34 0.53 -1.59
N ILE A 184 -0.96 0.80 -1.56
CA ILE A 184 -1.49 2.18 -1.42
C ILE A 184 -1.70 2.50 0.06
N GLY A 185 -1.51 3.76 0.47
CA GLY A 185 -1.62 4.07 1.90
C GLY A 185 -1.99 5.50 2.27
N GLN A 186 -2.07 6.42 1.31
CA GLN A 186 -2.58 7.77 1.54
C GLN A 186 -3.52 8.19 0.42
N ASN A 187 -4.49 9.03 0.75
CA ASN A 187 -5.43 9.60 -0.21
C ASN A 187 -5.21 11.11 -0.41
N GLU A 188 -4.64 11.77 0.61
CA GLU A 188 -4.21 13.16 0.53
C GLU A 188 -2.86 13.28 -0.18
N PHE A 189 -2.72 14.26 -1.07
CA PHE A 189 -1.46 14.63 -1.70
C PHE A 189 -1.39 16.11 -2.03
N TRP A 190 -0.20 16.57 -2.43
CA TRP A 190 0.01 17.92 -2.92
C TRP A 190 -0.15 17.97 -4.44
N HIS A 191 -1.19 18.67 -4.90
CA HIS A 191 -1.40 19.00 -6.31
C HIS A 191 -0.64 20.27 -6.66
N ASP A 192 0.07 20.20 -7.77
CA ASP A 192 0.75 21.31 -8.40
C ASP A 192 -0.06 21.77 -9.60
N SER A 193 -0.72 22.92 -9.46
CA SER A 193 -1.59 23.49 -10.49
C SER A 193 -0.85 24.03 -11.71
N GLN A 194 0.46 24.25 -11.64
CA GLN A 194 1.25 24.71 -12.78
C GLN A 194 1.65 23.55 -13.69
N MET A 195 2.03 22.41 -13.11
CA MET A 195 2.44 21.21 -13.85
C MET A 195 1.31 20.20 -14.03
N ASP A 196 0.18 20.40 -13.33
CA ASP A 196 -0.95 19.49 -13.20
C ASP A 196 -0.55 18.07 -12.75
N ILE A 197 0.32 17.98 -11.74
CA ILE A 197 0.80 16.71 -11.18
C ILE A 197 0.58 16.62 -9.67
N ALA A 198 0.47 15.40 -9.16
CA ALA A 198 0.65 15.07 -7.76
C ALA A 198 2.14 14.90 -7.45
N TRP A 199 2.63 15.64 -6.47
CA TRP A 199 4.00 15.48 -5.99
C TRP A 199 4.16 14.17 -5.20
N GLY A 200 5.33 13.54 -5.34
CA GLY A 200 5.69 12.32 -4.60
C GLY A 200 6.00 12.58 -3.11
N SER A 201 6.19 13.85 -2.74
CA SER A 201 6.40 14.27 -1.35
C SER A 201 5.84 15.67 -1.10
N THR A 202 5.83 16.08 0.17
CA THR A 202 5.41 17.43 0.55
C THR A 202 6.38 18.46 -0.06
N PRO A 203 5.91 19.46 -0.83
CA PRO A 203 6.78 20.50 -1.35
C PRO A 203 7.52 21.25 -0.24
N PRO A 204 8.79 21.66 -0.46
CA PRO A 204 9.53 22.48 0.47
C PRO A 204 8.76 23.71 0.95
N LEU A 205 8.92 24.07 2.22
CA LEU A 205 8.14 25.12 2.87
C LEU A 205 8.19 26.46 2.11
N SER A 206 9.34 26.84 1.57
CA SER A 206 9.49 28.09 0.81
C SER A 206 8.69 28.05 -0.50
N LEU A 207 8.71 26.92 -1.23
CA LEU A 207 7.99 26.74 -2.49
C LEU A 207 6.47 26.75 -2.30
N ARG A 208 5.97 26.12 -1.22
CA ARG A 208 4.53 26.07 -0.93
C ARG A 208 3.96 27.35 -0.33
N LYS A 209 4.77 28.17 0.34
CA LYS A 209 4.31 29.44 0.94
C LYS A 209 4.30 30.60 -0.06
N SER A 210 5.25 30.62 -1.00
CA SER A 210 5.40 31.75 -1.91
C SER A 210 4.37 31.76 -3.04
N ASN A 211 3.76 30.61 -3.34
CA ASN A 211 2.96 30.43 -4.56
C ASN A 211 1.62 29.76 -4.25
N GLN A 212 0.51 30.29 -4.79
CA GLN A 212 -0.80 29.62 -4.80
C GLN A 212 -0.83 28.34 -5.68
N ARG A 213 0.34 27.92 -6.17
CA ARG A 213 0.59 26.77 -7.05
C ARG A 213 0.24 25.44 -6.39
N PHE A 214 0.51 25.30 -5.10
CA PHE A 214 0.42 24.03 -4.38
C PHE A 214 -0.82 23.96 -3.50
N LYS A 215 -1.60 22.89 -3.64
CA LYS A 215 -2.79 22.64 -2.82
C LYS A 215 -2.77 21.22 -2.29
N ALA A 216 -2.99 21.06 -0.99
CA ALA A 216 -3.30 19.76 -0.42
C ALA A 216 -4.72 19.39 -0.85
N VAL A 217 -4.87 18.21 -1.47
CA VAL A 217 -6.15 17.70 -1.96
C VAL A 217 -6.28 16.24 -1.57
N GLU A 218 -7.52 15.80 -1.38
CA GLU A 218 -7.87 14.39 -1.22
C GLU A 218 -8.79 13.98 -2.36
N TYR A 219 -8.54 12.81 -2.94
CA TYR A 219 -9.39 12.28 -3.99
C TYR A 219 -10.64 11.59 -3.45
N SER A 220 -11.75 11.79 -4.13
CA SER A 220 -12.99 11.05 -3.90
C SER A 220 -12.84 9.57 -4.28
N PHE A 221 -13.85 8.76 -3.91
CA PHE A 221 -13.96 7.39 -4.38
C PHE A 221 -13.87 7.30 -5.91
N SER A 222 -14.63 8.12 -6.65
CA SER A 222 -14.70 8.04 -8.11
C SER A 222 -13.39 8.46 -8.79
N GLN A 223 -12.68 9.43 -8.22
CA GLN A 223 -11.36 9.85 -8.72
C GLN A 223 -10.32 8.74 -8.52
N ASN A 224 -10.25 8.14 -7.33
CA ASN A 224 -9.38 7.00 -7.07
C ASN A 224 -9.73 5.78 -7.93
N PHE A 225 -11.04 5.50 -8.10
CA PHE A 225 -11.51 4.42 -8.96
C PHE A 225 -11.05 4.63 -10.40
N LYS A 226 -11.25 5.83 -10.95
CA LYS A 226 -10.83 6.18 -12.30
C LYS A 226 -9.33 5.98 -12.46
N ASP A 227 -8.51 6.53 -11.57
CA ASP A 227 -7.06 6.44 -11.69
C ASP A 227 -6.55 5.00 -11.55
N LEU A 228 -7.10 4.19 -10.63
CA LEU A 228 -6.76 2.77 -10.53
C LEU A 228 -7.20 1.96 -11.75
N ASP A 229 -8.35 2.29 -12.35
CA ASP A 229 -8.81 1.69 -13.60
C ASP A 229 -7.82 1.94 -14.74
N TYR A 230 -7.32 3.18 -14.85
CA TYR A 230 -6.26 3.53 -15.80
C TYR A 230 -4.94 2.80 -15.48
N VAL A 231 -4.54 2.71 -14.21
CA VAL A 231 -3.33 1.97 -13.79
C VAL A 231 -3.41 0.52 -14.24
N ILE A 232 -4.51 -0.17 -13.91
CA ILE A 232 -4.68 -1.59 -14.23
C ILE A 232 -4.71 -1.80 -15.75
N LYS A 233 -5.50 -1.02 -16.49
CA LYS A 233 -5.58 -1.12 -17.96
C LYS A 233 -4.23 -0.93 -18.63
N ASN A 234 -3.46 0.08 -18.24
CA ASN A 234 -2.17 0.35 -18.85
C ASN A 234 -1.13 -0.72 -18.50
N LEU A 235 -1.08 -1.17 -17.24
CA LEU A 235 -0.21 -2.28 -16.83
C LEU A 235 -0.55 -3.59 -17.57
N LYS A 236 -1.83 -3.94 -17.68
CA LYS A 236 -2.28 -5.14 -18.39
C LYS A 236 -2.09 -5.04 -19.90
N LYS A 237 -2.22 -3.85 -20.50
CA LYS A 237 -1.89 -3.62 -21.91
C LYS A 237 -0.39 -3.81 -22.17
N PHE A 238 0.44 -3.31 -21.27
CA PHE A 238 1.90 -3.37 -21.39
C PHE A 238 2.46 -4.77 -21.10
N ASN A 239 1.94 -5.44 -20.08
CA ASN A 239 2.29 -6.80 -19.70
C ASN A 239 1.01 -7.61 -19.41
N PRO A 240 0.44 -8.28 -20.44
CA PRO A 240 -0.81 -9.05 -20.30
C PRO A 240 -0.72 -10.20 -19.30
N ASN A 241 0.47 -10.72 -19.05
CA ASN A 241 0.70 -11.82 -18.11
C ASN A 241 0.91 -11.35 -16.66
N LEU A 242 1.14 -10.05 -16.44
CA LEU A 242 1.34 -9.49 -15.12
C LEU A 242 0.17 -9.81 -14.19
N LYS A 243 0.50 -10.35 -13.03
CA LYS A 243 -0.41 -10.47 -11.90
C LYS A 243 -0.16 -9.32 -10.93
N ILE A 244 -1.22 -8.72 -10.40
CA ILE A 244 -1.11 -7.59 -9.48
C ILE A 244 -1.75 -7.96 -8.15
N ILE A 245 -1.02 -7.76 -7.06
CA ILE A 245 -1.54 -7.92 -5.70
C ILE A 245 -1.62 -6.53 -5.09
N PHE A 246 -2.84 -6.03 -4.90
CA PHE A 246 -3.07 -4.80 -4.15
C PHE A 246 -3.16 -5.09 -2.66
N THR A 247 -2.65 -4.17 -1.87
CA THR A 247 -2.92 -4.10 -0.44
C THR A 247 -3.01 -2.66 0.04
N VAL A 248 -3.67 -2.44 1.19
CA VAL A 248 -3.75 -1.14 1.85
C VAL A 248 -2.81 -1.10 3.05
N SER A 249 -2.03 -0.03 3.17
CA SER A 249 -1.16 0.19 4.32
C SER A 249 -1.99 0.54 5.57
N PRO A 250 -1.74 -0.10 6.72
CA PRO A 250 -2.39 0.23 7.98
C PRO A 250 -1.78 1.43 8.71
N VAL A 251 -0.64 1.94 8.22
CA VAL A 251 0.06 3.06 8.85
C VAL A 251 -0.68 4.36 8.53
N ALA A 252 -1.21 5.02 9.56
CA ALA A 252 -1.83 6.33 9.41
C ALA A 252 -0.79 7.41 9.05
N GLU A 253 -1.24 8.42 8.30
CA GLU A 253 -0.51 9.63 7.98
C GLU A 253 0.02 10.30 9.26
N TYR A 254 1.19 10.94 9.18
CA TYR A 254 1.73 11.67 10.34
C TYR A 254 0.97 12.98 10.58
N ALA A 255 0.60 13.64 9.50
CA ALA A 255 -0.10 14.91 9.50
C ALA A 255 -1.03 14.98 8.28
N THR A 256 -2.02 15.86 8.39
CA THR A 256 -2.89 16.27 7.28
C THR A 256 -2.69 17.77 7.09
N PHE A 257 -2.65 18.21 5.84
CA PHE A 257 -2.65 19.62 5.46
C PHE A 257 -4.06 20.11 5.14
N LEU A 258 -5.06 19.23 5.19
CA LEU A 258 -6.46 19.61 5.22
C LEU A 258 -6.81 20.12 6.62
N ASN A 259 -7.78 21.03 6.72
CA ASN A 259 -8.25 21.57 8.00
C ASN A 259 -9.19 20.59 8.72
N ASN A 260 -8.71 19.38 8.99
CA ASN A 260 -9.48 18.26 9.54
C ASN A 260 -8.72 17.56 10.70
N ASN A 261 -9.43 16.75 11.48
CA ASN A 261 -8.80 15.90 12.49
C ASN A 261 -8.01 14.77 11.82
N ILE A 262 -6.71 14.67 12.11
CA ILE A 262 -5.81 13.68 11.50
C ILE A 262 -6.26 12.23 11.67
N VAL A 263 -6.81 11.85 12.83
CA VAL A 263 -7.25 10.46 13.07
C VAL A 263 -8.45 10.14 12.18
N SER A 264 -9.48 10.98 12.20
CA SER A 264 -10.67 10.80 11.36
C SER A 264 -10.33 10.84 9.87
N GLN A 265 -9.44 11.76 9.46
CA GLN A 265 -8.99 11.90 8.07
C GLN A 265 -8.25 10.66 7.57
N ALA A 266 -7.30 10.16 8.35
CA ALA A 266 -6.52 8.97 8.01
C ALA A 266 -7.40 7.72 7.83
N PHE A 267 -8.39 7.54 8.71
CA PHE A 267 -9.35 6.44 8.61
C PHE A 267 -10.26 6.58 7.38
N ALA A 268 -10.78 7.78 7.11
CA ALA A 268 -11.64 8.04 5.96
C ALA A 268 -10.92 7.76 4.65
N GLY A 269 -9.69 8.28 4.48
CA GLY A 269 -8.87 8.06 3.29
C GLY A 269 -8.61 6.57 3.03
N LYS A 270 -8.24 5.80 4.07
CA LYS A 270 -8.00 4.34 3.94
C LYS A 270 -9.28 3.56 3.65
N ALA A 271 -10.40 3.95 4.26
CA ALA A 271 -11.70 3.34 3.96
C ALA A 271 -12.12 3.58 2.50
N ILE A 272 -11.91 4.78 1.96
CA ILE A 272 -12.15 5.10 0.55
C ILE A 272 -11.28 4.21 -0.34
N LEU A 273 -9.96 4.18 -0.12
CA LEU A 273 -9.03 3.37 -0.91
C LEU A 273 -9.40 1.87 -0.87
N ARG A 274 -9.73 1.35 0.32
CA ARG A 274 -10.14 -0.03 0.50
C ARG A 274 -11.45 -0.36 -0.21
N GLY A 275 -12.42 0.57 -0.18
CA GLY A 275 -13.68 0.47 -0.91
C GLY A 275 -13.47 0.45 -2.41
N VAL A 276 -12.60 1.33 -2.94
CA VAL A 276 -12.26 1.34 -4.37
C VAL A 276 -11.64 0.01 -4.80
N LEU A 277 -10.70 -0.53 -4.02
CA LEU A 277 -10.12 -1.84 -4.29
C LEU A 277 -11.16 -2.96 -4.26
N HIS A 278 -12.14 -2.89 -3.34
CA HIS A 278 -13.23 -3.86 -3.29
C HIS A 278 -14.06 -3.88 -4.58
N GLU A 279 -14.35 -2.71 -5.14
CA GLU A 279 -15.17 -2.61 -6.35
C GLU A 279 -14.38 -2.93 -7.63
N ILE A 280 -13.12 -2.51 -7.72
CA ILE A 280 -12.37 -2.59 -8.98
C ILE A 280 -11.75 -3.97 -9.24
N ILE A 281 -11.29 -4.66 -8.20
CA ILE A 281 -10.55 -5.92 -8.35
C ILE A 281 -11.37 -7.01 -9.06
N PRO A 282 -12.67 -7.23 -8.74
CA PRO A 282 -13.49 -8.22 -9.44
C PRO A 282 -13.70 -7.95 -10.93
N LYS A 283 -13.40 -6.73 -11.42
CA LYS A 283 -13.56 -6.36 -12.83
C LYS A 283 -12.41 -6.85 -13.72
N TYR A 284 -11.36 -7.44 -13.15
CA TYR A 284 -10.13 -7.79 -13.86
C TYR A 284 -9.56 -9.15 -13.46
N ASP A 285 -9.15 -9.93 -14.47
CA ASP A 285 -8.44 -11.18 -14.24
C ASP A 285 -6.97 -10.98 -13.83
N GLY A 286 -6.51 -11.79 -12.88
CA GLY A 286 -5.14 -11.73 -12.39
C GLY A 286 -4.82 -10.51 -11.53
N ILE A 287 -5.86 -9.85 -11.00
CA ILE A 287 -5.75 -8.79 -10.00
C ILE A 287 -6.29 -9.33 -8.69
N PHE A 288 -5.55 -9.12 -7.61
CA PHE A 288 -5.84 -9.70 -6.31
C PHE A 288 -5.77 -8.68 -5.19
N TYR A 289 -6.42 -9.00 -4.07
CA TYR A 289 -6.30 -8.26 -2.82
C TYR A 289 -5.64 -9.13 -1.76
N PHE A 290 -4.65 -8.59 -1.06
CA PHE A 290 -4.11 -9.18 0.16
C PHE A 290 -4.47 -8.31 1.37
N PRO A 291 -5.05 -8.86 2.45
CA PRO A 291 -5.68 -8.07 3.51
C PRO A 291 -4.72 -7.54 4.60
N SER A 292 -3.55 -6.98 4.26
CA SER A 292 -2.57 -6.53 5.28
C SER A 292 -3.11 -5.44 6.21
N PHE A 293 -4.04 -4.62 5.72
CA PHE A 293 -4.73 -3.60 6.50
C PHE A 293 -5.55 -4.23 7.64
N GLU A 294 -6.36 -5.23 7.29
CA GLU A 294 -7.21 -5.96 8.21
C GLU A 294 -6.39 -6.75 9.23
N TYR A 295 -5.27 -7.38 8.83
CA TYR A 295 -4.36 -8.07 9.76
C TYR A 295 -3.91 -7.18 10.93
N VAL A 296 -3.68 -5.90 10.67
CA VAL A 296 -3.19 -4.96 11.68
C VAL A 296 -4.34 -4.40 12.51
N LEU A 297 -5.38 -3.87 11.87
CA LEU A 297 -6.47 -3.20 12.58
C LEU A 297 -7.25 -4.14 13.49
N THR A 298 -7.49 -5.36 13.04
CA THR A 298 -8.35 -6.31 13.77
C THR A 298 -7.66 -6.92 15.01
N ASP A 299 -6.33 -6.86 15.10
CA ASP A 299 -5.54 -7.32 16.26
C ASP A 299 -4.98 -6.16 17.11
N ASN A 300 -5.49 -4.94 16.96
CA ASN A 300 -5.15 -3.82 17.86
C ASN A 300 -5.60 -4.14 19.31
N PRO A 301 -4.84 -3.82 20.38
CA PRO A 301 -3.55 -3.09 20.48
C PRO A 301 -2.28 -3.93 20.27
N ASN A 302 -2.38 -5.19 19.86
CA ASN A 302 -1.21 -6.04 19.72
C ASN A 302 -0.36 -5.67 18.49
N SER A 303 -0.96 -5.03 17.49
CA SER A 303 -0.30 -4.76 16.21
C SER A 303 0.57 -3.50 16.18
N PHE A 304 0.15 -2.39 16.80
CA PHE A 304 0.89 -1.11 16.75
C PHE A 304 1.85 -0.94 17.94
N ILE A 305 2.95 -0.21 17.72
CA ILE A 305 3.79 0.30 18.81
C ILE A 305 3.07 1.43 19.57
N SER A 306 3.72 2.00 20.58
CA SER A 306 3.14 3.02 21.47
C SER A 306 2.67 4.31 20.79
N ASP A 307 3.07 4.58 19.56
CA ASP A 307 2.64 5.75 18.79
C ASP A 307 1.30 5.58 18.07
N ASN A 308 0.68 4.39 18.17
CA ASN A 308 -0.58 4.01 17.52
C ASN A 308 -0.55 4.11 15.98
N ARG A 309 0.63 4.13 15.35
CA ARG A 309 0.81 4.28 13.90
C ARG A 309 1.71 3.21 13.29
N HIS A 310 2.87 2.94 13.87
CA HIS A 310 3.83 2.00 13.30
C HIS A 310 3.56 0.57 13.78
N VAL A 311 3.63 -0.38 12.86
CA VAL A 311 3.36 -1.80 13.13
C VAL A 311 4.57 -2.45 13.78
N LYS A 312 4.36 -3.29 14.80
CA LYS A 312 5.43 -4.05 15.45
C LYS A 312 6.11 -5.00 14.46
N ARG A 313 7.44 -5.14 14.58
CA ARG A 313 8.26 -5.96 13.66
C ARG A 313 7.80 -7.41 13.55
N PHE A 314 7.45 -8.06 14.66
CA PHE A 314 6.95 -9.43 14.62
C PHE A 314 5.65 -9.55 13.81
N LYS A 315 4.79 -8.52 13.85
CA LYS A 315 3.52 -8.48 13.13
C LYS A 315 3.75 -8.26 11.63
N VAL A 316 4.69 -7.38 11.25
CA VAL A 316 5.12 -7.23 9.86
C VAL A 316 5.62 -8.56 9.29
N ASN A 317 6.53 -9.24 10.00
CA ASN A 317 7.04 -10.55 9.60
C ASN A 317 5.93 -11.60 9.45
N GLN A 318 4.98 -11.64 10.39
CA GLN A 318 3.82 -12.54 10.31
C GLN A 318 2.99 -12.28 9.05
N ILE A 319 2.73 -11.02 8.72
CA ILE A 319 1.94 -10.63 7.54
C ILE A 319 2.65 -11.04 6.25
N ILE A 320 3.95 -10.77 6.14
CA ILE A 320 4.73 -11.11 4.93
C ILE A 320 4.83 -12.63 4.75
N GLN A 321 5.06 -13.39 5.83
CA GLN A 321 5.03 -14.85 5.78
C GLN A 321 3.65 -15.40 5.37
N SER A 322 2.57 -14.76 5.83
CA SER A 322 1.22 -15.12 5.40
C SER A 322 0.98 -14.84 3.91
N LEU A 323 1.50 -13.71 3.40
CA LEU A 323 1.47 -13.40 1.96
C LEU A 323 2.26 -14.44 1.17
N GLU A 324 3.51 -14.71 1.56
CA GLU A 324 4.35 -15.70 0.88
C GLU A 324 3.69 -17.08 0.85
N LYS A 325 3.12 -17.55 1.98
CA LYS A 325 2.39 -18.83 2.04
C LYS A 325 1.07 -18.85 1.27
N ALA A 326 0.48 -17.69 1.02
CA ALA A 326 -0.73 -17.58 0.20
C ALA A 326 -0.37 -17.53 -1.28
N MET A 327 0.83 -17.03 -1.60
CA MET A 327 1.43 -17.13 -2.93
C MET A 327 1.86 -18.58 -3.17
N LEU A 328 2.87 -19.07 -2.47
CA LEU A 328 3.43 -20.41 -2.65
C LEU A 328 2.45 -21.49 -2.17
N LYS A 329 2.01 -22.37 -3.08
CA LYS A 329 1.12 -23.51 -2.76
C LYS A 329 1.77 -24.51 -1.81
#